data_AF-A0A256I669-F1
#
_entry.id   AF-A0A256I669-F1
#
_cell.length_a   1.000
_cell.length_b   1.000
_cell.length_c   1.000
_cell.angle_alpha   90.00
_cell.angle_beta   90.00
_cell.angle_gamma   90.00
#
_symmetry.space_group_name_H-M   'P 1'
#
loop_
_entity.id
_entity.type
_entity.pdbx_description
1 polymer ?
#
loop_
_entity_poly.entity_id
_entity_poly.type
_entity_poly.pdbx_seq_one_letter_code
_entity_poly.pdbx_strand_id
1 'polypeptide(L)' 'LLGEPADEISNYADSNDARYLVIAGRKRSPVGKALFGSVVQSLMLNSETPVVSIRTD' A
#
# COMPACT_ATOMS: atom_id res chain seq x y z
N LEU A 1 -1.21 -5.63 15.00
CA LEU A 1 -1.61 -4.33 14.43
C LEU A 1 -3.11 -4.22 14.55
N LEU A 2 -3.60 -3.21 15.26
CA LEU A 2 -5.02 -2.92 15.47
C LEU A 2 -5.18 -1.43 15.20
N GLY A 3 -5.91 -1.06 14.15
CA GLY A 3 -6.00 0.32 13.70
C GLY A 3 -6.39 0.40 12.23
N GLU A 4 -6.30 1.59 11.64
CA GLU A 4 -6.53 1.77 10.22
C GLU A 4 -5.38 1.14 9.41
N PRO A 5 -5.64 0.29 8.40
CA PRO A 5 -4.59 -0.50 7.77
C PRO A 5 -3.45 0.32 7.16
N ALA A 6 -3.73 1.49 6.57
CA ALA A 6 -2.68 2.31 5.98
C ALA A 6 -1.70 2.83 7.05
N ASP A 7 -2.24 3.30 8.18
CA ASP A 7 -1.45 3.84 9.29
C ASP A 7 -0.61 2.73 9.93
N GLU A 8 -1.24 1.59 10.23
CA GLU A 8 -0.57 0.45 10.84
C GLU A 8 0.56 -0.12 9.96
N ILE A 9 0.36 -0.16 8.64
CA ILE A 9 1.37 -0.63 7.69
C ILE A 9 2.53 0.36 7.61
N SER A 10 2.27 1.67 7.51
CA SER A 10 3.35 2.67 7.46
C SER A 10 4.13 2.68 8.76
N ASN A 11 3.45 2.74 9.91
CA ASN A 11 4.09 2.72 11.23
C ASN A 11 4.96 1.48 11.42
N TYR A 12 4.51 0.32 10.95
CA TYR A 12 5.31 -0.89 11.00
C TYR A 12 6.56 -0.79 10.10
N ALA A 13 6.42 -0.28 8.87
CA ALA A 13 7.55 -0.10 7.97
C ALA A 13 8.59 0.87 8.56
N ASP A 14 8.13 2.00 9.08
CA ASP A 14 8.97 3.04 9.67
C ASP A 14 9.66 2.54 10.94
N SER A 15 8.95 1.81 11.81
CA SER A 15 9.53 1.22 13.04
C SER A 15 10.58 0.13 12.78
N ASN A 16 10.63 -0.41 11.56
CA ASN A 16 11.57 -1.45 11.16
C ASN A 16 12.66 -0.93 10.22
N ASP A 17 12.78 0.39 10.04
CA ASP A 17 13.68 1.03 9.07
C ASP A 17 13.58 0.36 7.68
N ALA A 18 12.35 0.06 7.26
CA ALA A 18 12.11 -0.60 6.00
C ALA A 18 12.57 0.30 4.86
N ARG A 19 13.47 -0.24 4.02
CA ARG A 19 13.95 0.52 2.85
C ARG A 19 12.85 0.74 1.80
N TYR A 20 11.93 -0.21 1.70
CA TYR A 20 10.82 -0.17 0.74
C TYR A 20 9.57 -0.83 1.31
N LEU A 21 8.42 -0.28 0.94
CA LEU A 21 7.12 -0.93 1.10
C LEU A 21 6.66 -1.46 -0.27
N VAL A 22 6.69 -2.77 -0.47
CA VAL A 22 6.32 -3.40 -1.75
C VAL A 22 4.87 -3.89 -1.68
N ILE A 23 4.02 -3.37 -2.57
CA ILE A 23 2.59 -3.69 -2.58
C ILE A 23 2.20 -4.27 -3.95
N ALA A 24 1.55 -5.43 -3.93
CA ALA A 24 0.97 -6.05 -5.12
C ALA A 24 -0.50 -5.66 -5.27
N GLY A 25 -0.83 -4.98 -6.37
CA GLY A 25 -2.22 -4.75 -6.75
C GLY A 25 -2.89 -6.07 -7.16
N ARG A 26 -4.09 -6.34 -6.63
CA ARG A 26 -4.94 -7.45 -7.13
C ARG A 26 -5.62 -7.03 -8.44
N LYS A 27 -5.67 -7.92 -9.41
CA LYS A 27 -6.46 -7.76 -10.64
C LYS A 27 -7.96 -7.65 -10.29
N ARG A 28 -8.51 -6.43 -10.27
CA ARG A 28 -9.96 -6.20 -10.18
C ARG A 28 -10.53 -6.15 -11.60
N SER A 29 -11.75 -6.64 -11.78
CA SER A 29 -12.40 -6.74 -13.09
C SER A 29 -12.57 -5.37 -13.76
N PRO A 30 -12.80 -5.30 -15.09
CA PRO A 30 -12.97 -4.04 -15.83
C PRO A 30 -14.07 -3.10 -15.29
N VAL A 31 -15.01 -3.64 -14.50
CA VAL A 31 -16.10 -2.88 -13.86
C VAL A 31 -15.66 -2.24 -12.52
N GLY A 32 -14.58 -2.73 -11.92
CA GLY A 32 -13.98 -2.20 -10.69
C GLY A 32 -13.03 -1.05 -10.97
N LYS A 33 -13.56 0.17 -11.04
CA LYS A 33 -12.91 1.44 -11.44
C LYS A 33 -11.73 1.97 -10.59
N ALA A 34 -11.02 1.17 -9.81
CA ALA A 34 -9.83 1.63 -9.10
C ALA A 34 -8.69 0.62 -9.22
N LEU A 35 -7.64 1.00 -9.96
CA LEU A 35 -6.40 0.24 -10.12
C LEU A 35 -5.71 -0.04 -8.77
N PHE A 36 -5.98 0.77 -7.75
CA PHE A 36 -5.41 0.68 -6.42
C PHE A 36 -6.54 0.85 -5.40
N GLY A 37 -6.72 -0.11 -4.49
CA GLY A 37 -7.68 0.03 -3.39
C GLY A 37 -7.32 1.22 -2.49
N SER A 38 -8.28 1.72 -1.71
CA SER A 38 -8.10 2.91 -0.86
C SER A 38 -6.86 2.84 0.04
N VAL A 39 -6.58 1.68 0.63
CA VAL A 39 -5.38 1.46 1.46
C VAL A 39 -4.09 1.68 0.67
N VAL A 40 -3.99 1.12 -0.54
CA VAL A 40 -2.80 1.28 -1.39
C VAL A 40 -2.64 2.73 -1.83
N GLN A 41 -3.75 3.41 -2.15
CA GLN A 41 -3.72 4.83 -2.49
C GLN A 41 -3.26 5.67 -1.30
N SER A 42 -3.77 5.42 -0.09
CA SER A 42 -3.35 6.12 1.13
C SER A 42 -1.86 5.93 1.42
N LEU A 43 -1.35 4.71 1.27
CA LEU A 43 0.08 4.43 1.46
C LEU A 43 0.96 5.14 0.42
N MET A 44 0.55 5.13 -0.85
CA MET A 44 1.27 5.82 -1.92
C MET A 44 1.33 7.34 -1.74
N LEU A 45 0.30 7.93 -1.13
CA LEU A 45 0.20 9.38 -0.95
C LEU A 45 0.86 9.88 0.34
N ASN A 46 0.89 9.06 1.39
CA ASN A 46 1.21 9.54 2.73
C ASN A 46 2.39 8.81 3.41
N SER A 47 2.90 7.70 2.88
CA SER A 47 3.99 6.96 3.55
C SER A 47 5.33 7.68 3.41
N GLU A 48 6.09 7.72 4.50
CA GLU A 48 7.48 8.21 4.51
C GLU A 48 8.43 7.18 3.88
N THR A 49 8.13 5.89 4.05
CA THR A 49 8.85 4.78 3.42
C THR A 49 8.54 4.73 1.92
N PRO A 50 9.55 4.68 1.03
CA PRO A 50 9.35 4.58 -0.41
C PRO A 50 8.50 3.37 -0.81
N VAL A 51 7.39 3.62 -1.51
CA VAL A 51 6.43 2.58 -1.91
C VAL A 51 6.69 2.10 -3.34
N VAL A 52 6.77 0.78 -3.53
CA VAL A 52 6.91 0.12 -4.82
C VAL A 52 5.61 -0.64 -5.14
N SER A 53 4.95 -0.26 -6.24
CA SER A 53 3.78 -0.97 -6.74
C SER A 53 4.18 -2.01 -7.76
N ILE A 54 3.73 -3.25 -7.58
CA ILE A 54 3.84 -4.29 -8.61
C ILE A 54 2.45 -4.63 -9.16
N ARG A 55 2.37 -4.74 -10.49
CA ARG A 55 1.18 -5.22 -11.19
C ARG A 55 1.32 -6.74 -11.34
N THR A 56 0.37 -7.47 -10.77
CA THR A 56 0.22 -8.91 -11.01
C THR A 56 -0.74 -9.08 -12.17
N ASP A 57 -0.23 -9.55 -13.31
CA ASP A 57 -1.01 -9.82 -14.52
C ASP A 57 -1.75 -11.16 -14.46
#